data_AF-A0A4R5BW63-F1
#
_entry.id   AF-A0A4R5BW63-F1
#
_cell.length_a   1.000
_cell.length_b   1.000
_cell.length_c   1.000
_cell.angle_alpha   90.00
_cell.angle_beta   90.00
_cell.angle_gamma   90.00
#
_symmetry.space_group_name_H-M   'P 1'
#
loop_
_entity.id
_entity.type
_entity.pdbx_description
1 polymer ?
#
loop_
_entity_poly.entity_id
_entity_poly.type
_entity_poly.pdbx_seq_one_letter_code
_entity_poly.pdbx_strand_id
1 'polypeptide(L)'
;MGADTAEHVLPSLCHPHGLRTRPGSAMNPLRNGKPFRIRRQDSETPFCHQWRPIIPPAPLETIRLAAGSAGARPRHVHDPYSKVWFRTMEYGDEIVRRVRELAPTLAERAPDAERARRLPDATIADLAGTGLFDMLVPKRFGGAELGFEAMAAACREAGAGCASTGWLSVIYTLHNWMVALLPEQAQAEVWADRTYALVPCVLAPTGTAEPADGGHRVTGRWSWGSGVMHAGHVLVMALVTADGEIEPRLFLLPRAEVAVHDVWHTSGMRGTGSNDIEVQGVFVPAHRSVPLAELAEGRSPGSRVHPAPLYRTPLVPVFALTGAAPVLGVAEGVLARFAERMQGRVMAYSGKKQRDLSSAQVRLAAATADLAAARLLLDDALRGVVHAVADGSCDMRLRARARLVAAHVAGTSRRVVNDLCAAAGASAQFTGSPFQRAQRDVNTISGHVVFDPDEAYRLYGRIELGLDPGPVTLV
;
A
#
# COMPACT_ATOMS: atom_id res chain seq x y z
N MET A 1 -69.45 -4.43 5.78
CA MET A 1 -69.02 -3.98 4.44
C MET A 1 -67.56 -3.61 4.55
N GLY A 2 -66.56 -4.31 4.07
CA GLY A 2 -66.38 -5.61 3.43
C GLY A 2 -64.86 -5.78 3.44
N ALA A 3 -64.37 -6.79 4.14
CA ALA A 3 -62.97 -7.12 4.26
C ALA A 3 -62.52 -7.90 3.01
N ASP A 4 -61.23 -7.81 2.66
CA ASP A 4 -60.57 -8.94 1.99
C ASP A 4 -59.10 -9.03 2.42
N THR A 5 -58.88 -10.06 3.24
CA THR A 5 -57.62 -10.66 3.64
C THR A 5 -57.46 -11.95 2.86
N ALA A 6 -56.31 -12.20 2.23
CA ALA A 6 -55.96 -13.51 1.69
C ALA A 6 -54.66 -14.01 2.32
N GLU A 7 -54.83 -14.87 3.34
CA GLU A 7 -53.87 -15.90 3.74
C GLU A 7 -54.01 -17.13 2.83
N HIS A 8 -52.90 -17.86 2.63
CA HIS A 8 -52.75 -19.33 2.60
C HIS A 8 -51.60 -19.73 1.65
N VAL A 9 -50.80 -20.79 1.81
CA VAL A 9 -50.47 -21.80 2.85
C VAL A 9 -49.27 -22.55 2.26
N LEU A 10 -48.26 -22.89 3.07
CA LEU A 10 -47.19 -23.83 2.72
C LEU A 10 -47.72 -25.27 2.62
N PRO A 11 -47.05 -26.16 1.87
CA PRO A 11 -46.89 -27.52 2.38
C PRO A 11 -45.44 -28.00 2.34
N SER A 12 -45.00 -28.54 3.47
CA SER A 12 -43.94 -29.54 3.54
C SER A 12 -44.53 -30.92 3.18
N LEU A 13 -43.73 -31.82 2.64
CA LEU A 13 -43.55 -33.19 3.15
C LEU A 13 -42.55 -33.99 2.29
N CYS A 14 -41.74 -34.77 2.99
CA CYS A 14 -40.71 -35.67 2.48
C CYS A 14 -41.27 -37.01 1.95
N HIS A 15 -40.47 -37.63 1.07
CA HIS A 15 -40.10 -39.06 1.06
C HIS A 15 -41.04 -40.11 0.39
N PRO A 16 -40.53 -41.33 0.08
CA PRO A 16 -39.86 -41.68 -1.19
C PRO A 16 -40.47 -42.96 -1.84
N HIS A 17 -40.02 -43.39 -3.03
CA HIS A 17 -39.96 -44.82 -3.40
C HIS A 17 -39.22 -45.04 -4.73
N GLY A 18 -38.22 -45.92 -4.71
CA GLY A 18 -37.65 -46.53 -5.91
C GLY A 18 -38.29 -47.89 -6.22
N LEU A 19 -37.89 -48.50 -7.35
CA LEU A 19 -37.54 -49.92 -7.52
C LEU A 19 -37.61 -50.34 -9.00
N ARG A 20 -36.55 -51.00 -9.48
CA ARG A 20 -36.52 -52.38 -10.04
C ARG A 20 -35.11 -52.64 -10.64
N THR A 21 -34.22 -53.44 -10.02
CA THR A 21 -34.10 -54.93 -9.95
C THR A 21 -33.78 -55.56 -11.32
N ARG A 22 -32.81 -56.48 -11.55
CA ARG A 22 -32.26 -57.67 -10.81
C ARG A 22 -31.22 -58.38 -11.78
N PRO A 23 -30.69 -59.63 -11.57
CA PRO A 23 -30.04 -60.31 -10.42
C PRO A 23 -28.80 -61.22 -10.77
N GLY A 24 -28.17 -61.80 -9.72
CA GLY A 24 -27.46 -63.11 -9.74
C GLY A 24 -26.56 -63.33 -8.50
N SER A 25 -27.04 -63.93 -7.38
CA SER A 25 -26.83 -65.33 -6.89
C SER A 25 -25.42 -65.61 -6.30
N ALA A 26 -25.15 -66.25 -5.15
CA ALA A 26 -25.93 -66.98 -4.14
C ALA A 26 -25.13 -67.22 -2.81
N MET A 27 -25.87 -67.37 -1.69
CA MET A 27 -25.75 -68.12 -0.40
C MET A 27 -24.42 -68.59 0.27
N ASN A 28 -24.16 -68.06 1.50
CA ASN A 28 -24.15 -68.67 2.88
C ASN A 28 -23.14 -69.80 3.32
N PRO A 29 -23.00 -70.17 4.64
CA PRO A 29 -22.17 -69.58 5.72
C PRO A 29 -21.31 -70.60 6.55
N LEU A 30 -20.65 -70.14 7.65
CA LEU A 30 -20.33 -70.79 8.98
C LEU A 30 -18.93 -70.34 9.50
N ARG A 31 -18.74 -69.63 10.63
CA ARG A 31 -18.82 -69.94 12.09
C ARG A 31 -17.42 -70.23 12.73
N ASN A 32 -17.22 -69.69 13.94
CA ASN A 32 -16.15 -69.90 14.96
C ASN A 32 -14.92 -68.96 14.82
N GLY A 33 -14.39 -68.30 15.85
CA GLY A 33 -14.66 -68.27 17.30
C GLY A 33 -13.99 -67.05 17.96
N LYS A 34 -14.60 -66.57 19.06
CA LYS A 34 -14.21 -65.43 19.93
C LYS A 34 -13.14 -65.87 20.99
N PRO A 35 -12.89 -65.10 22.07
CA PRO A 35 -12.18 -63.82 22.23
C PRO A 35 -11.10 -63.90 23.34
N PHE A 36 -10.30 -62.86 23.62
CA PHE A 36 -9.60 -62.79 24.93
C PHE A 36 -9.54 -61.40 25.56
N ARG A 37 -9.67 -61.40 26.89
CA ARG A 37 -9.90 -60.30 27.84
C ARG A 37 -8.59 -59.77 28.47
N ILE A 38 -8.74 -58.58 29.04
CA ILE A 38 -7.83 -57.72 29.81
C ILE A 38 -7.18 -58.38 31.05
N ARG A 39 -5.91 -58.03 31.34
CA ARG A 39 -5.37 -57.88 32.71
C ARG A 39 -4.31 -56.76 32.78
N ARG A 40 -4.39 -55.92 33.82
CA ARG A 40 -3.38 -54.94 34.26
C ARG A 40 -2.24 -55.65 35.00
N GLN A 41 -1.00 -55.16 34.87
CA GLN A 41 -0.13 -54.87 36.02
C GLN A 41 1.08 -54.00 35.61
N ASP A 42 1.51 -53.17 36.55
CA ASP A 42 2.45 -52.06 36.48
C ASP A 42 3.92 -52.46 36.30
N SER A 43 4.72 -51.61 35.63
CA SER A 43 6.05 -51.17 36.11
C SER A 43 6.75 -50.16 35.16
N GLU A 44 6.97 -48.96 35.71
CA GLU A 44 8.19 -48.15 35.67
C GLU A 44 8.95 -47.82 34.35
N THR A 45 8.88 -46.52 34.04
CA THR A 45 9.93 -45.60 33.49
C THR A 45 10.26 -45.52 31.99
N PRO A 46 10.61 -44.30 31.50
CA PRO A 46 10.48 -43.91 30.10
C PRO A 46 11.81 -43.69 29.37
N PHE A 47 11.85 -44.04 28.08
CA PHE A 47 12.91 -43.62 27.16
C PHE A 47 12.63 -42.21 26.62
N CYS A 48 13.47 -41.24 26.99
CA CYS A 48 13.54 -39.90 26.42
C CYS A 48 14.79 -39.81 25.53
N HIS A 49 14.62 -39.61 24.23
CA HIS A 49 15.73 -39.26 23.34
C HIS A 49 15.98 -37.75 23.39
N GLN A 50 17.15 -37.38 23.92
CA GLN A 50 17.69 -36.02 23.95
C GLN A 50 18.04 -35.54 22.54
N TRP A 51 17.41 -34.44 22.11
CA TRP A 51 17.92 -33.57 21.03
C TRP A 51 18.92 -32.57 21.65
N ARG A 52 20.14 -32.50 21.11
CA ARG A 52 21.13 -31.45 21.42
C ARG A 52 21.26 -30.48 20.24
N PRO A 53 21.17 -29.16 20.43
CA PRO A 53 21.55 -28.20 19.40
C PRO A 53 23.07 -27.97 19.40
N ILE A 54 23.67 -28.00 18.20
CA ILE A 54 25.06 -27.59 17.95
C ILE A 54 25.02 -26.10 17.61
N ILE A 55 25.48 -25.24 18.53
CA ILE A 55 25.82 -23.84 18.27
C ILE A 55 27.27 -23.68 18.75
N PRO A 56 28.23 -23.27 17.89
CA PRO A 56 29.57 -22.96 18.36
C PRO A 56 29.58 -21.59 19.07
N PRO A 57 30.32 -21.42 20.18
CA PRO A 57 30.41 -20.13 20.87
C PRO A 57 31.30 -19.14 20.11
N ALA A 58 30.80 -17.92 19.87
CA ALA A 58 31.63 -16.78 19.48
C ALA A 58 32.32 -16.19 20.73
N PRO A 59 33.60 -15.76 20.66
CA PRO A 59 34.29 -15.20 21.80
C PRO A 59 33.81 -13.76 22.09
N LEU A 60 33.50 -13.50 23.36
CA LEU A 60 33.22 -12.17 23.91
C LEU A 60 34.53 -11.39 24.03
N GLU A 61 34.83 -10.51 23.09
CA GLU A 61 35.81 -9.45 23.30
C GLU A 61 35.16 -8.21 23.92
N THR A 62 35.81 -7.75 24.99
CA THR A 62 35.38 -6.67 25.86
C THR A 62 35.58 -5.32 25.14
N ILE A 63 34.51 -4.63 24.75
CA ILE A 63 34.60 -3.24 24.27
C ILE A 63 34.94 -2.35 25.48
N ARG A 64 36.22 -1.99 25.62
CA ARG A 64 36.66 -0.90 26.49
C ARG A 64 36.31 0.43 25.80
N LEU A 65 35.39 1.18 26.39
CA LEU A 65 35.16 2.59 26.07
C LEU A 65 36.41 3.39 26.47
N ALA A 66 37.22 3.78 25.49
CA ALA A 66 38.27 4.75 25.68
C ALA A 66 37.66 6.16 25.77
N ALA A 67 37.68 6.74 26.97
CA ALA A 67 37.46 8.16 27.18
C ALA A 67 38.64 8.93 26.57
N GLY A 68 38.41 9.60 25.44
CA GLY A 68 39.38 10.45 24.74
C GLY A 68 38.95 11.91 24.71
N SER A 69 39.55 12.69 25.60
CA SER A 69 39.84 14.14 25.53
C SER A 69 38.88 15.09 24.79
N ALA A 70 38.31 16.00 25.59
CA ALA A 70 37.79 17.29 25.17
C ALA A 70 38.83 18.12 24.37
N GLY A 71 38.38 18.85 23.34
CA GLY A 71 39.13 19.97 22.79
C GLY A 71 39.17 20.10 21.27
N ALA A 72 38.04 20.18 20.57
CA ALA A 72 37.98 20.84 19.26
C ALA A 72 36.55 21.34 18.99
N ARG A 73 36.33 22.65 19.01
CA ARG A 73 35.12 23.23 18.43
C ARG A 73 35.22 23.07 16.91
N PRO A 74 34.25 22.45 16.21
CA PRO A 74 34.29 22.42 14.76
C PRO A 74 34.18 23.85 14.23
N ARG A 75 35.11 24.23 13.36
CA ARG A 75 35.04 25.49 12.60
C ARG A 75 33.72 25.49 11.83
N HIS A 76 32.86 26.46 12.09
CA HIS A 76 31.69 26.73 11.26
C HIS A 76 32.16 27.09 9.85
N VAL A 77 32.19 26.10 8.97
CA VAL A 77 32.15 26.34 7.53
C VAL A 77 30.77 26.89 7.26
N HIS A 78 30.68 28.16 6.86
CA HIS A 78 29.42 28.75 6.43
C HIS A 78 29.03 28.10 5.10
N ASP A 79 28.36 26.96 5.18
CA ASP A 79 27.87 26.22 4.02
C ASP A 79 26.53 26.84 3.58
N PRO A 80 26.44 27.51 2.43
CA PRO A 80 25.17 28.02 1.91
C PRO A 80 24.16 26.91 1.61
N TYR A 81 24.60 25.66 1.40
CA TYR A 81 23.71 24.52 1.24
C TYR A 81 22.99 24.20 2.55
N SER A 82 23.67 24.24 3.71
CA SER A 82 23.07 23.96 5.02
C SER A 82 21.78 24.76 5.29
N LYS A 83 21.75 26.06 4.98
CA LYS A 83 20.55 26.92 5.18
C LYS A 83 19.39 26.55 4.26
N VAL A 84 19.68 26.13 3.02
CA VAL A 84 18.65 25.68 2.07
C VAL A 84 18.11 24.32 2.47
N TRP A 85 18.96 23.40 2.91
CA TRP A 85 18.57 22.11 3.46
C TRP A 85 17.69 22.27 4.71
N PHE A 86 18.06 23.12 5.68
CA PHE A 86 17.25 23.38 6.87
C PHE A 86 15.86 23.95 6.54
N ARG A 87 15.77 24.95 5.64
CA ARG A 87 14.48 25.51 5.21
C ARG A 87 13.60 24.51 4.46
N THR A 88 14.21 23.61 3.69
CA THR A 88 13.49 22.57 2.94
C THR A 88 12.90 21.52 3.90
N MET A 89 13.66 21.15 4.94
CA MET A 89 13.17 20.28 6.02
C MET A 89 12.02 20.93 6.81
N GLU A 90 12.17 22.20 7.20
CA GLU A 90 11.14 22.96 7.93
C GLU A 90 9.82 23.03 7.14
N TYR A 91 9.88 23.26 5.82
CA TYR A 91 8.68 23.28 4.99
C TYR A 91 8.04 21.90 4.83
N GLY A 92 8.84 20.84 4.69
CA GLY A 92 8.32 19.47 4.67
C GLY A 92 7.57 19.12 5.96
N ASP A 93 8.15 19.45 7.11
CA ASP A 93 7.52 19.26 8.43
C ASP A 93 6.23 20.10 8.57
N GLU A 94 6.21 21.29 7.98
CA GLU A 94 5.01 22.13 7.95
C GLU A 94 3.87 21.48 7.15
N ILE A 95 4.14 20.93 5.96
CA ILE A 95 3.12 20.23 5.16
C ILE A 95 2.59 19.02 5.94
N VAL A 96 3.47 18.22 6.56
CA VAL A 96 3.07 17.08 7.40
C VAL A 96 2.16 17.53 8.54
N ARG A 97 2.49 18.64 9.22
CA ARG A 97 1.65 19.23 10.26
C ARG A 97 0.28 19.66 9.74
N ARG A 98 0.22 20.37 8.61
CA ARG A 98 -1.04 20.82 7.99
C ARG A 98 -1.94 19.63 7.61
N VAL A 99 -1.36 18.55 7.06
CA VAL A 99 -2.14 17.34 6.74
C VAL A 99 -2.62 16.61 7.99
N ARG A 100 -1.81 16.57 9.07
CA ARG A 100 -2.24 16.03 10.36
C ARG A 100 -3.42 16.81 10.95
N GLU A 101 -3.38 18.14 10.85
CA GLU A 101 -4.48 19.01 11.30
C GLU A 101 -5.76 18.81 10.47
N LEU A 102 -5.63 18.41 9.21
CA LEU A 102 -6.76 18.09 8.34
C LEU A 102 -7.35 16.68 8.61
N ALA A 103 -6.59 15.76 9.21
CA ALA A 103 -6.99 14.36 9.39
C ALA A 103 -8.38 14.16 10.07
N PRO A 104 -8.80 14.95 11.07
CA PRO A 104 -10.17 14.90 11.61
C PRO A 104 -11.23 15.19 10.55
N THR A 105 -11.05 16.24 9.75
CA THR A 105 -11.96 16.60 8.65
C THR A 105 -11.99 15.51 7.57
N LEU A 106 -10.84 14.88 7.28
CA LEU A 106 -10.79 13.72 6.36
C LEU A 106 -11.63 12.54 6.90
N ALA A 107 -11.59 12.30 8.22
CA ALA A 107 -12.36 11.26 8.86
C ALA A 107 -13.87 11.53 8.81
N GLU A 108 -14.27 12.78 9.01
CA GLU A 108 -15.66 13.24 8.89
C GLU A 108 -16.21 13.06 7.47
N ARG A 109 -15.40 13.32 6.45
CA ARG A 109 -15.78 13.18 5.03
C ARG A 109 -15.69 11.75 4.49
N ALA A 110 -15.06 10.83 5.21
CA ALA A 110 -14.86 9.45 4.75
C ALA A 110 -16.16 8.69 4.40
N PRO A 111 -17.28 8.82 5.16
CA PRO A 111 -18.55 8.21 4.78
C PRO A 111 -19.09 8.75 3.45
N ASP A 112 -18.89 10.03 3.17
CA ASP A 112 -19.36 10.66 1.93
C ASP A 112 -18.53 10.19 0.74
N ALA A 113 -17.22 10.08 0.92
CA ALA A 113 -16.33 9.49 -0.07
C ALA A 113 -16.72 8.03 -0.39
N GLU A 114 -17.07 7.23 0.62
CA GLU A 114 -17.51 5.85 0.47
C GLU A 114 -18.84 5.72 -0.31
N ARG A 115 -19.79 6.62 -0.05
CA ARG A 115 -21.08 6.64 -0.77
C ARG A 115 -20.91 7.09 -2.21
N ALA A 116 -20.13 8.15 -2.44
CA ALA A 116 -19.88 8.72 -3.77
C ALA A 116 -18.92 7.89 -4.64
N ARG A 117 -18.15 6.98 -4.03
CA ARG A 117 -17.08 6.19 -4.68
C ARG A 117 -15.99 7.06 -5.34
N ARG A 118 -15.79 8.24 -4.78
CA ARG A 118 -14.75 9.23 -5.12
C ARG A 118 -14.59 10.18 -3.93
N LEU A 119 -13.48 10.88 -3.84
CA LEU A 119 -13.33 11.91 -2.81
C LEU A 119 -14.24 13.11 -3.11
N PRO A 120 -14.75 13.81 -2.07
CA PRO A 120 -15.34 15.12 -2.25
C PRO A 120 -14.31 16.10 -2.84
N ASP A 121 -14.73 16.99 -3.74
CA ASP A 121 -13.84 18.00 -4.34
C ASP A 121 -13.21 18.92 -3.27
N ALA A 122 -13.93 19.19 -2.18
CA ALA A 122 -13.42 19.91 -1.01
C ALA A 122 -12.23 19.19 -0.35
N THR A 123 -12.21 17.85 -0.34
CA THR A 123 -11.05 17.09 0.16
C THR A 123 -9.84 17.28 -0.72
N ILE A 124 -10.01 17.28 -2.05
CA ILE A 124 -8.92 17.54 -2.99
C ILE A 124 -8.39 18.97 -2.83
N ALA A 125 -9.29 19.96 -2.71
CA ALA A 125 -8.93 21.35 -2.52
C ALA A 125 -8.16 21.59 -1.21
N ASP A 126 -8.62 21.01 -0.10
CA ASP A 126 -7.96 21.16 1.20
C ASP A 126 -6.57 20.51 1.19
N LEU A 127 -6.43 19.30 0.60
CA LEU A 127 -5.13 18.65 0.44
C LEU A 127 -4.17 19.50 -0.42
N ALA A 128 -4.65 20.05 -1.53
CA ALA A 128 -3.86 20.96 -2.34
C ALA A 128 -3.41 22.19 -1.55
N GLY A 129 -4.30 22.78 -0.75
CA GLY A 129 -4.01 23.93 0.12
C GLY A 129 -2.95 23.66 1.19
N THR A 130 -2.67 22.40 1.52
CA THR A 130 -1.55 22.08 2.42
C THR A 130 -0.17 22.22 1.78
N GLY A 131 -0.08 22.15 0.44
CA GLY A 131 1.17 21.98 -0.32
C GLY A 131 1.49 20.51 -0.65
N LEU A 132 0.60 19.56 -0.34
CA LEU A 132 0.88 18.13 -0.50
C LEU A 132 1.19 17.72 -1.95
N PHE A 133 0.43 18.21 -2.93
CA PHE A 133 0.56 17.71 -4.31
C PHE A 133 1.77 18.24 -5.07
N ASP A 134 2.36 19.36 -4.66
CA ASP A 134 3.56 19.94 -5.28
C ASP A 134 4.87 19.56 -4.57
N MET A 135 4.81 18.72 -3.53
CA MET A 135 5.97 18.31 -2.74
C MET A 135 7.13 17.79 -3.59
N LEU A 136 6.85 17.02 -4.64
CA LEU A 136 7.89 16.39 -5.47
C LEU A 136 8.08 17.08 -6.84
N VAL A 137 7.35 18.18 -7.08
CA VAL A 137 7.49 18.97 -8.30
C VAL A 137 8.81 19.75 -8.25
N PRO A 138 9.60 19.80 -9.35
CA PRO A 138 10.87 20.53 -9.35
C PRO A 138 10.70 22.02 -9.03
N LYS A 139 11.67 22.61 -8.34
CA LYS A 139 11.65 24.04 -7.94
C LYS A 139 11.51 24.99 -9.12
N ARG A 140 12.10 24.63 -10.27
CA ARG A 140 12.00 25.42 -11.51
C ARG A 140 10.59 25.51 -12.09
N PHE A 141 9.67 24.63 -11.68
CA PHE A 141 8.24 24.67 -12.01
C PHE A 141 7.39 25.20 -10.84
N GLY A 142 8.03 25.79 -9.83
CA GLY A 142 7.38 26.36 -8.65
C GLY A 142 7.10 25.35 -7.53
N GLY A 143 7.47 24.08 -7.71
CA GLY A 143 7.27 23.04 -6.71
C GLY A 143 8.24 23.10 -5.54
N ALA A 144 8.02 22.25 -4.54
CA ALA A 144 8.82 22.27 -3.32
C ALA A 144 10.13 21.46 -3.44
N GLU A 145 10.21 20.51 -4.38
CA GLU A 145 11.33 19.59 -4.57
C GLU A 145 11.83 18.96 -3.26
N LEU A 146 10.87 18.45 -2.48
CA LEU A 146 11.08 17.69 -1.25
C LEU A 146 11.40 16.22 -1.54
N GLY A 147 11.77 15.49 -0.49
CA GLY A 147 12.05 14.05 -0.56
C GLY A 147 10.82 13.15 -0.36
N PHE A 148 10.99 11.87 -0.68
CA PHE A 148 9.97 10.84 -0.46
C PHE A 148 9.64 10.64 1.02
N GLU A 149 10.57 10.94 1.93
CA GLU A 149 10.36 10.82 3.38
C GLU A 149 9.27 11.78 3.88
N ALA A 150 9.36 13.06 3.50
CA ALA A 150 8.36 14.07 3.87
C ALA A 150 7.00 13.74 3.24
N MET A 151 7.01 13.33 1.97
CA MET A 151 5.80 12.93 1.24
C MET A 151 5.13 11.71 1.87
N ALA A 152 5.89 10.66 2.22
CA ALA A 152 5.38 9.47 2.90
C ALA A 152 4.81 9.83 4.28
N ALA A 153 5.49 10.68 5.04
CA ALA A 153 5.01 11.15 6.33
C ALA A 153 3.66 11.88 6.20
N ALA A 154 3.52 12.80 5.25
CA ALA A 154 2.26 13.52 5.02
C ALA A 154 1.13 12.57 4.59
N CYS A 155 1.40 11.64 3.68
CA CYS A 155 0.42 10.65 3.23
C CYS A 155 -0.02 9.68 4.35
N ARG A 156 0.88 9.36 5.28
CA ARG A 156 0.55 8.59 6.50
C ARG A 156 -0.46 9.34 7.38
N GLU A 157 -0.24 10.63 7.62
CA GLU A 157 -1.20 11.47 8.38
C GLU A 157 -2.57 11.52 7.69
N ALA A 158 -2.61 11.65 6.36
CA ALA A 158 -3.87 11.58 5.60
C ALA A 158 -4.57 10.21 5.74
N GLY A 159 -3.81 9.11 5.70
CA GLY A 159 -4.31 7.76 5.91
C GLY A 159 -4.94 7.53 7.29
N ALA A 160 -4.40 8.16 8.33
CA ALA A 160 -4.96 8.10 9.69
C ALA A 160 -6.37 8.72 9.78
N GLY A 161 -6.65 9.72 8.94
CA GLY A 161 -7.99 10.28 8.76
C GLY A 161 -8.90 9.39 7.92
N CYS A 162 -8.48 9.06 6.70
CA CYS A 162 -9.25 8.30 5.72
C CYS A 162 -8.34 7.49 4.78
N ALA A 163 -8.52 6.17 4.73
CA ALA A 163 -7.71 5.26 3.92
C ALA A 163 -7.70 5.63 2.42
N SER A 164 -8.88 5.89 1.84
CA SER A 164 -8.99 6.31 0.42
C SER A 164 -8.28 7.64 0.16
N THR A 165 -8.33 8.55 1.12
CA THR A 165 -7.64 9.86 1.01
C THR A 165 -6.13 9.70 1.12
N GLY A 166 -5.63 8.89 2.06
CA GLY A 166 -4.21 8.58 2.17
C GLY A 166 -3.66 7.91 0.91
N TRP A 167 -4.40 6.98 0.31
CA TRP A 167 -4.00 6.36 -0.95
C TRP A 167 -3.92 7.37 -2.10
N LEU A 168 -4.96 8.19 -2.30
CA LEU A 168 -4.95 9.19 -3.37
C LEU A 168 -3.93 10.32 -3.13
N SER A 169 -3.58 10.60 -1.88
CA SER A 169 -2.49 11.49 -1.50
C SER A 169 -1.16 10.99 -2.06
N VAL A 170 -0.89 9.68 -1.94
CA VAL A 170 0.30 9.05 -2.54
C VAL A 170 0.24 9.16 -4.05
N ILE A 171 -0.87 8.70 -4.66
CA ILE A 171 -1.05 8.66 -6.11
C ILE A 171 -0.79 10.02 -6.74
N TYR A 172 -1.49 11.07 -6.31
CA TYR A 172 -1.34 12.38 -6.94
C TYR A 172 0.03 13.01 -6.68
N THR A 173 0.59 12.88 -5.48
CA THR A 173 1.89 13.49 -5.18
C THR A 173 3.03 12.77 -5.92
N LEU A 174 3.02 11.44 -5.90
CA LEU A 174 4.04 10.61 -6.53
C LEU A 174 3.97 10.65 -8.05
N HIS A 175 2.79 10.83 -8.64
CA HIS A 175 2.69 10.93 -10.09
C HIS A 175 3.10 12.31 -10.61
N ASN A 176 3.13 13.37 -9.78
CA ASN A 176 3.85 14.59 -10.14
C ASN A 176 5.37 14.33 -10.24
N TRP A 177 5.94 13.50 -9.36
CA TRP A 177 7.32 13.04 -9.54
C TRP A 177 7.49 12.25 -10.84
N MET A 178 6.54 11.38 -11.22
CA MET A 178 6.60 10.69 -12.51
C MET A 178 6.55 11.64 -13.71
N VAL A 179 5.71 12.69 -13.66
CA VAL A 179 5.69 13.73 -14.69
C VAL A 179 7.08 14.37 -14.81
N ALA A 180 7.76 14.63 -13.70
CA ALA A 180 9.13 15.17 -13.68
C ALA A 180 10.17 14.27 -14.38
N LEU A 181 9.85 13.01 -14.68
CA LEU A 181 10.72 12.06 -15.39
C LEU A 181 10.52 12.09 -16.92
N LEU A 182 9.44 12.69 -17.41
CA LEU A 182 9.18 12.86 -18.84
C LEU A 182 10.12 13.90 -19.46
N PRO A 183 10.21 13.99 -20.80
CA PRO A 183 10.85 15.12 -21.47
C PRO A 183 10.34 16.48 -20.95
N GLU A 184 11.24 17.46 -20.86
CA GLU A 184 10.96 18.78 -20.26
C GLU A 184 9.74 19.50 -20.87
N GLN A 185 9.49 19.30 -22.16
CA GLN A 185 8.34 19.85 -22.87
C GLN A 185 7.01 19.38 -22.26
N ALA A 186 6.87 18.08 -21.98
CA ALA A 186 5.66 17.55 -21.33
C ALA A 186 5.48 18.07 -19.90
N GLN A 187 6.59 18.29 -19.18
CA GLN A 187 6.55 18.86 -17.83
C GLN A 187 6.01 20.30 -17.85
N ALA A 188 6.52 21.11 -18.78
CA ALA A 188 6.08 22.49 -18.96
C ALA A 188 4.60 22.58 -19.36
N GLU A 189 4.11 21.65 -20.18
CA GLU A 189 2.69 21.57 -20.55
C GLU A 189 1.80 21.23 -19.35
N VAL A 190 2.17 20.21 -18.56
CA VAL A 190 1.36 19.74 -17.42
C VAL A 190 1.26 20.79 -16.31
N TRP A 191 2.35 21.52 -16.05
CA TRP A 191 2.42 22.51 -14.98
C TRP A 191 2.28 23.96 -15.46
N ALA A 192 1.82 24.18 -16.69
CA ALA A 192 1.65 25.52 -17.26
C ALA A 192 0.71 26.40 -16.42
N ASP A 193 -0.41 25.84 -15.97
CA ASP A 193 -1.46 26.59 -15.27
C ASP A 193 -1.38 26.47 -13.74
N ARG A 194 -0.78 25.39 -13.24
CA ARG A 194 -0.72 25.04 -11.81
C ARG A 194 0.55 24.29 -11.48
N THR A 195 1.08 24.54 -10.29
CA THR A 195 2.30 23.92 -9.76
C THR A 195 2.20 22.41 -9.56
N TYR A 196 1.01 21.82 -9.62
CA TYR A 196 0.80 20.37 -9.55
C TYR A 196 -0.32 19.95 -10.50
N ALA A 197 -0.33 18.66 -10.85
CA ALA A 197 -1.42 18.04 -11.60
C ALA A 197 -1.96 16.80 -10.89
N LEU A 198 -3.25 16.52 -11.06
CA LEU A 198 -3.86 15.28 -10.60
C LEU A 198 -3.78 14.25 -11.73
N VAL A 199 -2.84 13.32 -11.61
CA VAL A 199 -2.48 12.39 -12.68
C VAL A 199 -2.55 10.96 -12.15
N PRO A 200 -3.63 10.19 -12.33
CA PRO A 200 -3.59 8.74 -12.11
C PRO A 200 -2.58 8.08 -13.07
N CYS A 201 -1.95 7.00 -12.61
CA CYS A 201 -1.05 6.19 -13.42
C CYS A 201 -1.44 4.71 -13.30
N VAL A 202 -1.47 4.00 -14.42
CA VAL A 202 -1.59 2.54 -14.44
C VAL A 202 -0.39 1.94 -15.17
N LEU A 203 0.42 1.19 -14.44
CA LEU A 203 1.69 0.61 -14.93
C LEU A 203 1.54 -0.77 -15.54
N ALA A 204 0.41 -1.45 -15.33
CA ALA A 204 0.13 -2.71 -16.00
C ALA A 204 0.13 -2.47 -17.52
N PRO A 205 0.99 -3.15 -18.31
CA PRO A 205 1.14 -2.88 -19.73
C PRO A 205 0.03 -3.57 -20.54
N THR A 206 -1.24 -3.19 -20.30
CA THR A 206 -2.41 -3.79 -20.96
C THR A 206 -2.82 -3.10 -22.26
N GLY A 207 -2.21 -1.96 -22.58
CA GLY A 207 -2.39 -1.30 -23.88
C GLY A 207 -1.28 -1.59 -24.87
N THR A 208 -1.52 -1.19 -26.12
CA THR A 208 -0.58 -1.23 -27.23
C THR A 208 -0.36 0.17 -27.79
N ALA A 209 0.79 0.38 -28.41
CA ALA A 209 1.11 1.62 -29.07
C ALA A 209 1.82 1.35 -30.41
N GLU A 210 1.26 1.89 -31.49
CA GLU A 210 1.84 1.76 -32.83
C GLU A 210 2.69 3.00 -33.14
N PRO A 211 3.92 2.85 -33.68
CA PRO A 211 4.72 3.98 -34.13
C PRO A 211 3.97 4.85 -35.15
N ALA A 212 4.08 6.16 -35.02
CA ALA A 212 3.53 7.15 -35.94
C ALA A 212 4.53 8.29 -36.16
N ASP A 213 4.34 9.08 -37.22
CA ASP A 213 5.20 10.25 -37.47
C ASP A 213 5.17 11.21 -36.28
N GLY A 214 6.34 11.45 -35.66
CA GLY A 214 6.48 12.29 -34.47
C GLY A 214 5.95 11.72 -33.14
N GLY A 215 5.53 10.44 -33.07
CA GLY A 215 4.95 9.89 -31.84
C GLY A 215 4.42 8.45 -31.96
N HIS A 216 3.33 8.17 -31.26
CA HIS A 216 2.68 6.86 -31.25
C HIS A 216 1.16 7.01 -31.25
N ARG A 217 0.43 6.00 -31.75
CA ARG A 217 -1.01 5.85 -31.53
C ARG A 217 -1.25 4.83 -30.44
N VAL A 218 -1.82 5.28 -29.33
CA VAL A 218 -2.04 4.48 -28.12
C VAL A 218 -3.47 3.95 -28.10
N THR A 219 -3.63 2.65 -27.83
CA THR A 219 -4.92 1.98 -27.66
C THR A 219 -4.85 1.05 -26.46
N GLY A 220 -5.88 1.02 -25.64
CA GLY A 220 -5.95 0.07 -24.54
C GLY A 220 -7.00 0.39 -23.51
N ARG A 221 -7.18 -0.54 -22.58
CA ARG A 221 -7.98 -0.35 -21.38
C ARG A 221 -7.18 -0.80 -20.17
N TRP A 222 -7.11 0.09 -19.19
CA TRP A 222 -6.32 -0.07 -17.97
C TRP A 222 -7.24 -0.04 -16.77
N SER A 223 -7.26 -1.14 -16.03
CA SER A 223 -7.98 -1.17 -14.76
C SER A 223 -7.22 -0.49 -13.64
N TRP A 224 -7.93 -0.15 -12.56
CA TRP A 224 -7.37 0.40 -11.33
C TRP A 224 -6.83 1.84 -11.45
N GLY A 225 -7.46 2.68 -12.28
CA GLY A 225 -7.15 4.11 -12.42
C GLY A 225 -7.53 4.94 -11.19
N SER A 226 -6.83 4.71 -10.07
CA SER A 226 -7.08 5.35 -8.77
C SER A 226 -7.10 6.87 -8.90
N GLY A 227 -8.21 7.52 -8.55
CA GLY A 227 -8.34 8.98 -8.61
C GLY A 227 -8.66 9.54 -9.99
N VAL A 228 -8.94 8.72 -11.00
CA VAL A 228 -9.23 9.19 -12.36
C VAL A 228 -10.42 10.17 -12.43
N MET A 229 -11.30 10.14 -11.44
CA MET A 229 -12.46 11.03 -11.34
C MET A 229 -12.10 12.51 -11.14
N HIS A 230 -10.88 12.84 -10.70
CA HIS A 230 -10.39 14.22 -10.52
C HIS A 230 -9.22 14.56 -11.47
N ALA A 231 -8.90 13.67 -12.40
CA ALA A 231 -7.69 13.77 -13.20
C ALA A 231 -7.73 14.95 -14.20
N GLY A 232 -6.60 15.65 -14.34
CA GLY A 232 -6.36 16.56 -15.47
C GLY A 232 -5.64 15.85 -16.62
N HIS A 233 -4.80 14.87 -16.27
CA HIS A 233 -4.04 14.02 -17.21
C HIS A 233 -4.05 12.58 -16.71
N VAL A 234 -3.67 11.62 -17.54
CA VAL A 234 -3.46 10.23 -17.14
C VAL A 234 -2.11 9.74 -17.65
N LEU A 235 -1.50 8.83 -16.90
CA LEU A 235 -0.33 8.06 -17.32
C LEU A 235 -0.74 6.61 -17.54
N VAL A 236 -0.44 6.06 -18.71
CA VAL A 236 -0.77 4.67 -19.05
C VAL A 236 0.44 3.96 -19.67
N MET A 237 0.64 2.71 -19.29
CA MET A 237 1.70 1.85 -19.85
C MET A 237 1.19 1.11 -21.08
N ALA A 238 1.87 1.24 -22.21
CA ALA A 238 1.55 0.47 -23.41
C ALA A 238 2.79 -0.23 -23.96
N LEU A 239 2.57 -1.37 -24.62
CA LEU A 239 3.60 -2.09 -25.35
C LEU A 239 3.75 -1.47 -26.74
N VAL A 240 4.92 -0.90 -27.02
CA VAL A 240 5.31 -0.48 -28.36
C VAL A 240 5.90 -1.68 -29.08
N THR A 241 5.40 -2.00 -30.26
CA THR A 241 5.99 -3.04 -31.12
C THR A 241 6.62 -2.37 -32.33
N ALA A 242 7.94 -2.44 -32.43
CA ALA A 242 8.72 -1.94 -33.56
C ALA A 242 9.75 -3.00 -33.97
N ASP A 243 9.79 -3.34 -35.26
CA ASP A 243 10.75 -4.30 -35.83
C ASP A 243 10.84 -5.67 -35.13
N GLY A 244 9.73 -6.12 -34.52
CA GLY A 244 9.64 -7.39 -33.79
C GLY A 244 10.06 -7.32 -32.31
N GLU A 245 10.54 -6.16 -31.85
CA GLU A 245 10.86 -5.91 -30.45
C GLU A 245 9.69 -5.28 -29.71
N ILE A 246 9.47 -5.71 -28.46
CA ILE A 246 8.43 -5.19 -27.56
C ILE A 246 9.08 -4.29 -26.52
N GLU A 247 8.79 -3.00 -26.57
CA GLU A 247 9.25 -1.99 -25.60
C GLU A 247 8.07 -1.47 -24.77
N PRO A 248 7.98 -1.77 -23.46
CA PRO A 248 7.03 -1.12 -22.57
C PRO A 248 7.36 0.37 -22.41
N ARG A 249 6.39 1.23 -22.66
CA ARG A 249 6.54 2.69 -22.61
C ARG A 249 5.38 3.34 -21.86
N LEU A 250 5.72 4.32 -21.03
CA LEU A 250 4.74 5.14 -20.33
C LEU A 250 4.32 6.31 -21.23
N PHE A 251 3.02 6.56 -21.32
CA PHE A 251 2.42 7.63 -22.11
C PHE A 251 1.60 8.58 -21.24
N LEU A 252 1.77 9.87 -21.45
CA LEU A 252 0.98 10.94 -20.83
C LEU A 252 -0.09 11.42 -21.82
N LEU A 253 -1.35 11.41 -21.37
CA LEU A 253 -2.49 11.89 -22.16
C LEU A 253 -3.32 12.89 -21.35
N PRO A 254 -3.88 13.94 -21.98
CA PRO A 254 -4.91 14.77 -21.35
C PRO A 254 -6.14 13.94 -20.98
N ARG A 255 -6.78 14.23 -19.84
CA ARG A 255 -7.99 13.53 -19.40
C ARG A 255 -9.12 13.61 -20.44
N ALA A 256 -9.19 14.68 -21.23
CA ALA A 256 -10.21 14.88 -22.24
C ALA A 256 -10.13 13.85 -23.40
N GLU A 257 -8.98 13.23 -23.60
CA GLU A 257 -8.74 12.27 -24.70
C GLU A 257 -8.99 10.81 -24.27
N VAL A 258 -9.44 10.57 -23.03
CA VAL A 258 -9.65 9.22 -22.50
C VAL A 258 -11.08 9.02 -22.01
N ALA A 259 -11.60 7.81 -22.19
CA ALA A 259 -12.86 7.38 -21.61
C ALA A 259 -12.61 6.79 -20.21
N VAL A 260 -13.54 7.03 -19.29
CA VAL A 260 -13.51 6.47 -17.94
C VAL A 260 -14.72 5.59 -17.74
N HIS A 261 -14.49 4.32 -17.42
CA HIS A 261 -15.56 3.35 -17.21
C HIS A 261 -15.82 3.19 -15.71
N ASP A 262 -17.05 3.47 -15.31
CA ASP A 262 -17.48 3.32 -13.93
C ASP A 262 -17.63 1.83 -13.58
N VAL A 263 -16.57 1.26 -13.00
CA VAL A 263 -16.48 -0.16 -12.63
C VAL A 263 -16.11 -0.36 -11.17
N TRP A 264 -15.80 0.71 -10.43
CA TRP A 264 -15.28 0.64 -9.07
C TRP A 264 -16.37 0.35 -8.04
N HIS A 265 -16.84 -0.90 -8.00
CA HIS A 265 -17.88 -1.40 -7.08
C HIS A 265 -17.29 -2.37 -6.06
N THR A 266 -16.40 -1.88 -5.20
CA THR A 266 -15.64 -2.68 -4.24
C THR A 266 -16.23 -2.66 -2.83
N SER A 267 -15.81 -3.62 -2.00
CA SER A 267 -16.18 -3.71 -0.58
C SER A 267 -15.35 -2.78 0.32
N GLY A 268 -14.16 -2.36 -0.10
CA GLY A 268 -13.29 -1.40 0.60
C GLY A 268 -12.56 -0.50 -0.39
N MET A 269 -11.91 0.54 0.10
CA MET A 269 -11.25 1.59 -0.68
C MET A 269 -12.18 2.25 -1.70
N ARG A 270 -13.47 2.32 -1.39
CA ARG A 270 -14.49 2.80 -2.33
C ARG A 270 -14.26 4.24 -2.76
N GLY A 271 -13.78 5.08 -1.84
CA GLY A 271 -13.52 6.50 -2.09
C GLY A 271 -12.37 6.78 -3.06
N THR A 272 -11.57 5.78 -3.47
CA THR A 272 -10.48 6.00 -4.44
C THR A 272 -10.99 6.20 -5.86
N GLY A 273 -12.19 5.72 -6.19
CA GLY A 273 -12.75 5.78 -7.54
C GLY A 273 -11.79 5.21 -8.59
N SER A 274 -11.25 4.02 -8.34
CA SER A 274 -10.22 3.37 -9.20
C SER A 274 -10.81 2.74 -10.47
N ASN A 275 -11.57 3.55 -11.20
CA ASN A 275 -12.25 3.20 -12.44
C ASN A 275 -11.27 2.90 -13.58
N ASP A 276 -11.74 2.20 -14.61
CA ASP A 276 -10.89 1.89 -15.76
C ASP A 276 -10.71 3.13 -16.64
N ILE A 277 -9.51 3.24 -17.24
CA ILE A 277 -9.17 4.23 -18.26
C ILE A 277 -9.14 3.51 -19.60
N GLU A 278 -9.78 4.06 -20.62
CA GLU A 278 -9.73 3.55 -21.99
C GLU A 278 -9.25 4.63 -22.96
N VAL A 279 -8.34 4.23 -23.85
CA VAL A 279 -7.78 5.05 -24.93
C VAL A 279 -8.00 4.31 -26.24
N GLN A 280 -8.46 5.00 -27.28
CA GLN A 280 -8.80 4.42 -28.57
C GLN A 280 -8.08 5.15 -29.71
N GLY A 281 -6.90 4.65 -30.10
CA GLY A 281 -6.13 5.15 -31.26
C GLY A 281 -5.63 6.59 -31.15
N VAL A 282 -5.47 7.10 -29.92
CA VAL A 282 -5.10 8.50 -29.66
C VAL A 282 -3.64 8.73 -30.01
N PHE A 283 -3.35 9.79 -30.77
CA PHE A 283 -1.98 10.15 -31.08
C PHE A 283 -1.31 10.85 -29.89
N VAL A 284 -0.18 10.31 -29.45
CA VAL A 284 0.64 10.86 -28.38
C VAL A 284 2.01 11.26 -28.95
N PRO A 285 2.39 12.55 -28.90
CA PRO A 285 3.67 13.01 -29.43
C PRO A 285 4.84 12.42 -28.62
N ALA A 286 6.00 12.25 -29.25
CA ALA A 286 7.17 11.60 -28.65
C ALA A 286 7.57 12.17 -27.28
N HIS A 287 7.46 13.50 -27.11
CA HIS A 287 7.84 14.18 -25.88
C HIS A 287 6.92 13.88 -24.67
N ARG A 288 5.74 13.28 -24.88
CA ARG A 288 4.81 12.83 -23.82
C ARG A 288 4.97 11.35 -23.49
N SER A 289 6.13 10.78 -23.77
CA SER A 289 6.39 9.36 -23.52
C SER A 289 7.81 9.09 -23.03
N VAL A 290 8.02 7.97 -22.34
CA VAL A 290 9.34 7.52 -21.86
C VAL A 290 9.40 6.00 -21.74
N PRO A 291 10.47 5.32 -22.19
CA PRO A 291 10.64 3.88 -21.99
C PRO A 291 10.64 3.50 -20.51
N LEU A 292 10.03 2.37 -20.17
CA LEU A 292 10.08 1.85 -18.80
C LEU A 292 11.52 1.53 -18.36
N ALA A 293 12.38 1.07 -19.27
CA ALA A 293 13.79 0.79 -18.98
C ALA A 293 14.53 2.05 -18.49
N GLU A 294 14.32 3.20 -19.13
CA GLU A 294 14.95 4.46 -18.71
C GLU A 294 14.47 4.91 -17.32
N LEU A 295 13.20 4.65 -16.98
CA LEU A 295 12.66 4.91 -15.65
C LEU A 295 13.24 3.95 -14.58
N ALA A 296 13.38 2.67 -14.90
CA ALA A 296 13.91 1.65 -14.00
C ALA A 296 15.42 1.83 -13.68
N GLU A 297 16.15 2.42 -14.62
CA GLU A 297 17.59 2.68 -14.51
C GLU A 297 17.92 4.09 -14.01
N GLY A 298 16.91 4.95 -13.80
CA GLY A 298 17.12 6.33 -13.36
C GLY A 298 17.72 7.26 -14.42
N ARG A 299 17.60 6.90 -15.71
CA ARG A 299 18.22 7.60 -16.85
C ARG A 299 17.22 8.36 -17.73
N SER A 300 16.01 8.56 -17.24
CA SER A 300 14.91 9.23 -17.95
C SER A 300 15.29 10.62 -18.49
N PRO A 301 14.59 11.15 -19.50
CA PRO A 301 14.82 12.50 -20.00
C PRO A 301 14.74 13.56 -18.90
N GLY A 302 13.79 13.41 -17.96
CA GLY A 302 13.65 14.30 -16.81
C GLY A 302 14.82 14.25 -15.84
N SER A 303 15.44 13.08 -15.63
CA SER A 303 16.58 12.94 -14.71
C SER A 303 17.86 13.64 -15.18
N ARG A 304 17.92 13.98 -16.49
CA ARG A 304 19.01 14.72 -17.13
C ARG A 304 18.89 16.23 -16.93
N VAL A 305 17.66 16.75 -16.79
CA VAL A 305 17.39 18.19 -16.64
C VAL A 305 17.22 18.61 -15.18
N HIS A 306 16.94 17.66 -14.28
CA HIS A 306 16.83 17.93 -12.84
C HIS A 306 18.08 17.40 -12.10
N PRO A 307 18.85 18.28 -11.43
CA PRO A 307 20.10 17.87 -10.79
C PRO A 307 19.89 17.01 -9.54
N ALA A 308 18.76 17.18 -8.84
CA ALA A 308 18.48 16.49 -7.58
C ALA A 308 18.44 14.95 -7.76
N PRO A 309 19.11 14.18 -6.89
CA PRO A 309 19.10 12.70 -6.95
C PRO A 309 17.70 12.08 -6.91
N LEU A 310 16.73 12.79 -6.32
CA LEU A 310 15.30 12.43 -6.30
C LEU A 310 14.78 11.96 -7.67
N TYR A 311 15.21 12.62 -8.76
CA TYR A 311 14.72 12.34 -10.11
C TYR A 311 15.48 11.20 -10.81
N ARG A 312 16.42 10.56 -10.13
CA ARG A 312 17.14 9.35 -10.58
C ARG A 312 16.73 8.10 -9.80
N THR A 313 15.80 8.22 -8.85
CA THR A 313 15.38 7.10 -8.01
C THR A 313 14.61 6.05 -8.83
N PRO A 314 14.95 4.76 -8.74
CA PRO A 314 14.19 3.70 -9.40
C PRO A 314 12.73 3.66 -8.94
N LEU A 315 11.79 3.47 -9.88
CA LEU A 315 10.34 3.55 -9.62
C LEU A 315 9.83 2.62 -8.51
N VAL A 316 10.20 1.34 -8.57
CA VAL A 316 9.50 0.31 -7.78
C VAL A 316 9.77 0.41 -6.28
N PRO A 317 11.03 0.59 -5.82
CA PRO A 317 11.31 0.79 -4.40
C PRO A 317 10.49 1.91 -3.79
N VAL A 318 10.38 3.07 -4.47
CA VAL A 318 9.63 4.20 -3.94
C VAL A 318 8.13 3.95 -3.99
N PHE A 319 7.59 3.39 -5.08
CA PHE A 319 6.17 3.01 -5.16
C PHE A 319 5.76 2.06 -4.04
N ALA A 320 6.61 1.08 -3.74
CA ALA A 320 6.38 0.12 -2.66
C ALA A 320 6.36 0.83 -1.30
N LEU A 321 7.43 1.59 -0.97
CA LEU A 321 7.59 2.21 0.34
C LEU A 321 6.59 3.34 0.57
N THR A 322 6.46 4.30 -0.35
CA THR A 322 5.51 5.42 -0.20
C THR A 322 4.07 4.92 -0.22
N GLY A 323 3.77 3.86 -0.97
CA GLY A 323 2.47 3.20 -0.97
C GLY A 323 2.12 2.54 0.37
N ALA A 324 3.10 2.03 1.11
CA ALA A 324 2.88 1.42 2.43
C ALA A 324 2.58 2.47 3.52
N ALA A 325 3.03 3.72 3.34
CA ALA A 325 2.84 4.81 4.31
C ALA A 325 1.36 5.10 4.66
N PRO A 326 0.41 5.26 3.72
CA PRO A 326 -0.99 5.45 4.08
C PRO A 326 -1.61 4.20 4.73
N VAL A 327 -1.14 2.99 4.42
CA VAL A 327 -1.61 1.75 5.08
C VAL A 327 -1.24 1.75 6.56
N LEU A 328 0.00 2.14 6.87
CA LEU A 328 0.45 2.36 8.24
C LEU A 328 -0.36 3.45 8.94
N GLY A 329 -0.63 4.56 8.24
CA GLY A 329 -1.46 5.65 8.74
C GLY A 329 -2.85 5.19 9.14
N VAL A 330 -3.50 4.36 8.32
CA VAL A 330 -4.81 3.76 8.66
C VAL A 330 -4.73 2.98 9.97
N ALA A 331 -3.68 2.19 10.18
CA ALA A 331 -3.51 1.42 11.41
C ALA A 331 -3.27 2.32 12.63
N GLU A 332 -2.45 3.37 12.51
CA GLU A 332 -2.25 4.38 13.56
C GLU A 332 -3.57 5.10 13.90
N GLY A 333 -4.36 5.45 12.89
CA GLY A 333 -5.68 6.06 13.05
C GLY A 333 -6.70 5.14 13.73
N VAL A 334 -6.65 3.82 13.46
CA VAL A 334 -7.50 2.83 14.15
C VAL A 334 -7.05 2.63 15.60
N LEU A 335 -5.74 2.62 15.85
CA LEU A 335 -5.18 2.55 17.20
C LEU A 335 -5.65 3.72 18.08
N ALA A 336 -5.58 4.94 17.56
CA ALA A 336 -6.05 6.14 18.27
C ALA A 336 -7.54 6.04 18.61
N ARG A 337 -8.38 5.66 17.63
CA ARG A 337 -9.83 5.47 17.84
C ARG A 337 -10.14 4.34 18.82
N PHE A 338 -9.34 3.28 18.82
CA PHE A 338 -9.48 2.18 19.78
C PHE A 338 -9.20 2.66 21.20
N ALA A 339 -8.12 3.42 21.40
CA ALA A 339 -7.79 4.02 22.70
C ALA A 339 -8.88 4.95 23.22
N GLU A 340 -9.43 5.81 22.35
CA GLU A 340 -10.56 6.70 22.68
C GLU A 340 -11.80 5.89 23.08
N ARG A 341 -12.18 4.91 22.26
CA ARG A 341 -13.34 4.04 22.51
C ARG A 341 -13.25 3.31 23.84
N MET A 342 -12.06 2.84 24.22
CA MET A 342 -11.84 2.14 25.49
C MET A 342 -12.20 2.99 26.71
N GLN A 343 -12.11 4.33 26.62
CA GLN A 343 -12.40 5.23 27.74
C GLN A 343 -13.87 5.20 28.16
N GLY A 344 -14.78 5.15 27.17
CA GLY A 344 -16.23 5.22 27.39
C GLY A 344 -16.94 3.87 27.37
N ARG A 345 -16.35 2.84 26.73
CA ARG A 345 -17.07 1.57 26.52
C ARG A 345 -17.18 0.77 27.82
N VAL A 346 -18.42 0.39 28.16
CA VAL A 346 -18.74 -0.51 29.27
C VAL A 346 -19.07 -1.90 28.73
N MET A 347 -18.57 -2.94 29.38
CA MET A 347 -18.85 -4.32 29.01
C MET A 347 -20.22 -4.76 29.50
N ALA A 348 -21.08 -5.20 28.59
CA ALA A 348 -22.49 -5.48 28.86
C ALA A 348 -22.74 -6.43 30.05
N TYR A 349 -21.95 -7.49 30.17
CA TYR A 349 -22.17 -8.52 31.19
C TYR A 349 -21.41 -8.30 32.50
N SER A 350 -20.35 -7.48 32.51
CA SER A 350 -19.54 -7.27 33.72
C SER A 350 -19.66 -5.87 34.32
N GLY A 351 -20.24 -4.90 33.59
CA GLY A 351 -20.33 -3.49 34.02
C GLY A 351 -18.98 -2.76 34.09
N LYS A 352 -17.85 -3.46 33.85
CA LYS A 352 -16.51 -2.87 33.86
C LYS A 352 -16.28 -2.02 32.61
N LYS A 353 -15.54 -0.92 32.75
CA LYS A 353 -15.07 -0.17 31.58
C LYS A 353 -14.01 -0.99 30.86
N GLN A 354 -13.99 -0.92 29.52
CA GLN A 354 -13.03 -1.65 28.71
C GLN A 354 -11.58 -1.25 29.05
N ARG A 355 -11.32 0.03 29.35
CA ARG A 355 -10.01 0.51 29.80
C ARG A 355 -9.47 -0.17 31.06
N ASP A 356 -10.34 -0.69 31.92
CA ASP A 356 -9.96 -1.34 33.18
C ASP A 356 -9.67 -2.85 32.99
N LEU A 357 -9.79 -3.37 31.76
CA LEU A 357 -9.50 -4.77 31.44
C LEU A 357 -8.05 -4.92 30.98
N SER A 358 -7.29 -5.80 31.65
CA SER A 358 -5.90 -6.11 31.27
C SER A 358 -5.78 -6.57 29.81
N SER A 359 -6.75 -7.33 29.31
CA SER A 359 -6.76 -7.78 27.91
C SER A 359 -6.86 -6.63 26.91
N ALA A 360 -7.56 -5.54 27.24
CA ALA A 360 -7.65 -4.37 26.37
C ALA A 360 -6.36 -3.53 26.43
N GLN A 361 -5.77 -3.38 27.62
CA GLN A 361 -4.49 -2.71 27.82
C GLN A 361 -3.35 -3.42 27.07
N VAL A 362 -3.29 -4.75 27.14
CA VAL A 362 -2.30 -5.57 26.41
C VAL A 362 -2.44 -5.40 24.90
N ARG A 363 -3.68 -5.44 24.37
CA ARG A 363 -3.91 -5.24 22.92
C ARG A 363 -3.48 -3.85 22.44
N LEU A 364 -3.79 -2.82 23.23
CA LEU A 364 -3.37 -1.45 22.94
C LEU A 364 -1.84 -1.34 22.91
N ALA A 365 -1.17 -1.88 23.93
CA ALA A 365 0.29 -1.85 24.04
C ALA A 365 0.98 -2.62 22.91
N ALA A 366 0.50 -3.83 22.59
CA ALA A 366 1.05 -4.66 21.52
C ALA A 366 0.90 -3.98 20.15
N ALA A 367 -0.29 -3.46 19.84
CA ALA A 367 -0.51 -2.69 18.61
C ALA A 367 0.37 -1.44 18.54
N THR A 368 0.58 -0.75 19.67
CA THR A 368 1.49 0.41 19.73
C THR A 368 2.92 0.03 19.38
N ALA A 369 3.44 -1.07 19.95
CA ALA A 369 4.79 -1.55 19.67
C ALA A 369 4.94 -2.03 18.21
N ASP A 370 3.98 -2.80 17.70
CA ASP A 370 3.99 -3.29 16.31
C ASP A 370 4.03 -2.13 15.30
N LEU A 371 3.19 -1.10 15.49
CA LEU A 371 3.15 0.04 14.57
C LEU A 371 4.37 0.94 14.71
N ALA A 372 4.92 1.12 15.92
CA ALA A 372 6.18 1.84 16.11
C ALA A 372 7.34 1.14 15.40
N ALA A 373 7.43 -0.19 15.50
CA ALA A 373 8.44 -0.97 14.78
C ALA A 373 8.26 -0.89 13.26
N ALA A 374 7.01 -1.00 12.77
CA ALA A 374 6.71 -0.87 11.35
C ALA A 374 7.08 0.52 10.79
N ARG A 375 6.83 1.59 11.57
CA ARG A 375 7.21 2.95 11.21
C ARG A 375 8.72 3.13 11.12
N LEU A 376 9.46 2.67 12.13
CA LEU A 376 10.92 2.73 12.11
C LEU A 376 11.51 1.98 10.91
N LEU A 377 10.96 0.81 10.59
CA LEU A 377 11.39 0.01 9.45
C LEU A 377 11.11 0.72 8.11
N LEU A 378 9.93 1.34 7.97
CA LEU A 378 9.57 2.10 6.78
C LEU A 378 10.48 3.33 6.59
N ASP A 379 10.66 4.11 7.67
CA ASP A 379 11.46 5.33 7.66
C ASP A 379 12.94 5.03 7.37
N ASP A 380 13.48 3.93 7.92
CA ASP A 380 14.83 3.44 7.62
C ASP A 380 14.99 3.00 6.16
N ALA A 381 14.05 2.23 5.64
CA ALA A 381 14.10 1.74 4.26
C ALA A 381 14.02 2.88 3.23
N LEU A 382 13.13 3.87 3.45
CA LEU A 382 13.04 5.07 2.61
C LEU A 382 14.36 5.84 2.61
N ARG A 383 14.90 6.13 3.80
CA ARG A 383 16.16 6.84 3.95
C ARG A 383 17.31 6.11 3.27
N GLY A 384 17.35 4.79 3.40
CA GLY A 384 18.35 3.94 2.76
C GLY A 384 18.31 4.03 1.23
N VAL A 385 17.11 3.97 0.63
CA VAL A 385 16.95 4.14 -0.83
C VAL A 385 17.41 5.53 -1.28
N VAL A 386 16.98 6.59 -0.58
CA VAL A 386 17.34 7.96 -0.93
C VAL A 386 18.85 8.20 -0.86
N HIS A 387 19.51 7.75 0.21
CA HIS A 387 20.97 7.87 0.35
C HIS A 387 21.70 7.06 -0.73
N ALA A 388 21.27 5.83 -0.98
CA ALA A 388 21.93 4.98 -1.98
C ALA A 388 21.78 5.53 -3.40
N VAL A 389 20.68 6.20 -3.73
CA VAL A 389 20.52 6.88 -5.03
C VAL A 389 21.45 8.10 -5.13
N ALA A 390 21.58 8.87 -4.05
CA ALA A 390 22.47 10.03 -4.02
C ALA A 390 23.95 9.65 -4.25
N ASP A 391 24.38 8.53 -3.67
CA ASP A 391 25.77 8.06 -3.74
C ASP A 391 26.03 7.06 -4.87
N GLY A 392 25.02 6.74 -5.69
CA GLY A 392 25.14 5.79 -6.82
C GLY A 392 25.26 4.31 -6.41
N SER A 393 24.87 3.96 -5.17
CA SER A 393 24.99 2.62 -4.58
C SER A 393 23.65 1.86 -4.49
N CYS A 394 22.59 2.33 -5.16
CA CYS A 394 21.26 1.69 -5.15
C CYS A 394 21.23 0.39 -5.99
N ASP A 395 21.62 -0.71 -5.35
CA ASP A 395 21.72 -2.04 -5.97
C ASP A 395 20.41 -2.85 -5.89
N MET A 396 20.42 -4.02 -6.55
CA MET A 396 19.29 -4.95 -6.60
C MET A 396 18.85 -5.44 -5.20
N ARG A 397 19.81 -5.61 -4.27
CA ARG A 397 19.54 -6.06 -2.89
C ARG A 397 18.74 -5.01 -2.13
N LEU A 398 19.12 -3.74 -2.20
CA LEU A 398 18.41 -2.65 -1.55
C LEU A 398 17.00 -2.47 -2.12
N ARG A 399 16.86 -2.59 -3.44
CA ARG A 399 15.55 -2.52 -4.12
C ARG A 399 14.62 -3.66 -3.69
N ALA A 400 15.14 -4.88 -3.57
CA ALA A 400 14.38 -6.01 -3.02
C ALA A 400 14.04 -5.83 -1.54
N ARG A 401 14.94 -5.26 -0.74
CA ARG A 401 14.68 -4.89 0.67
C ARG A 401 13.51 -3.91 0.77
N ALA A 402 13.44 -2.92 -0.12
CA ALA A 402 12.34 -1.96 -0.15
C ALA A 402 10.97 -2.65 -0.36
N ARG A 403 10.90 -3.62 -1.28
CA ARG A 403 9.69 -4.43 -1.50
C ARG A 403 9.34 -5.29 -0.28
N LEU A 404 10.32 -5.96 0.32
CA LEU A 404 10.15 -6.73 1.55
C LEU A 404 9.56 -5.87 2.66
N VAL A 405 10.16 -4.70 2.91
CA VAL A 405 9.72 -3.77 3.97
C VAL A 405 8.31 -3.28 3.70
N ALA A 406 8.00 -2.86 2.48
CA ALA A 406 6.66 -2.39 2.12
C ALA A 406 5.59 -3.46 2.38
N ALA A 407 5.81 -4.69 1.92
CA ALA A 407 4.90 -5.82 2.17
C ALA A 407 4.77 -6.14 3.66
N HIS A 408 5.88 -6.12 4.41
CA HIS A 408 5.86 -6.35 5.86
C HIS A 408 5.07 -5.28 6.62
N VAL A 409 5.28 -4.00 6.29
CA VAL A 409 4.60 -2.86 6.91
C VAL A 409 3.11 -2.91 6.60
N ALA A 410 2.72 -3.14 5.34
CA ALA A 410 1.33 -3.29 4.95
C ALA A 410 0.67 -4.50 5.65
N GLY A 411 1.35 -5.64 5.71
CA GLY A 411 0.88 -6.85 6.38
C GLY A 411 0.67 -6.67 7.89
N THR A 412 1.64 -6.06 8.58
CA THR A 412 1.54 -5.73 10.00
C THR A 412 0.42 -4.74 10.27
N SER A 413 0.30 -3.69 9.45
CA SER A 413 -0.79 -2.70 9.56
C SER A 413 -2.17 -3.35 9.38
N ARG A 414 -2.34 -4.21 8.37
CA ARG A 414 -3.56 -4.99 8.15
C ARG A 414 -3.90 -5.87 9.34
N ARG A 415 -2.92 -6.58 9.91
CA ARG A 415 -3.12 -7.44 11.09
C ARG A 415 -3.60 -6.61 12.29
N VAL A 416 -2.89 -5.53 12.63
CA VAL A 416 -3.24 -4.66 13.75
C VAL A 416 -4.65 -4.09 13.61
N VAL A 417 -5.03 -3.59 12.43
CA VAL A 417 -6.39 -3.09 12.20
C VAL A 417 -7.44 -4.17 12.44
N ASN A 418 -7.24 -5.36 11.89
CA ASN A 418 -8.19 -6.47 12.06
C ASN A 418 -8.31 -6.90 13.53
N ASP A 419 -7.20 -7.00 14.26
CA ASP A 419 -7.18 -7.37 15.68
C ASP A 419 -7.88 -6.34 16.58
N LEU A 420 -7.64 -5.05 16.33
CA LEU A 420 -8.29 -3.96 17.06
C LEU A 420 -9.78 -3.86 16.74
N CYS A 421 -10.18 -4.07 15.47
CA CYS A 421 -11.58 -4.10 15.08
C CYS A 421 -12.32 -5.29 15.71
N ALA A 422 -11.70 -6.47 15.77
CA ALA A 422 -12.25 -7.62 16.47
C ALA A 422 -12.43 -7.33 17.98
N ALA A 423 -11.49 -6.60 18.60
CA ALA A 423 -11.57 -6.22 20.00
C ALA A 423 -12.55 -5.05 20.28
N ALA A 424 -12.93 -4.26 19.28
CA ALA A 424 -13.81 -3.09 19.41
C ALA A 424 -15.29 -3.45 19.65
N GLY A 425 -15.66 -4.73 19.49
CA GLY A 425 -16.99 -5.29 19.76
C GLY A 425 -17.97 -5.20 18.60
N ALA A 426 -19.13 -5.85 18.75
CA ALA A 426 -20.14 -5.93 17.69
C ALA A 426 -20.60 -4.56 17.16
N SER A 427 -20.71 -3.54 18.02
CA SER A 427 -21.10 -2.19 17.56
C SER A 427 -20.04 -1.49 16.71
N ALA A 428 -18.81 -2.01 16.63
CA ALA A 428 -17.82 -1.54 15.67
C ALA A 428 -18.18 -1.90 14.21
N GLN A 429 -19.14 -2.82 14.02
CA GLN A 429 -19.60 -3.32 12.73
C GLN A 429 -20.82 -2.58 12.16
N PHE A 430 -21.43 -1.65 12.91
CA PHE A 430 -22.44 -0.77 12.34
C PHE A 430 -21.87 0.02 11.16
N THR A 431 -22.65 0.22 10.09
CA THR A 431 -22.19 0.89 8.87
C THR A 431 -21.70 2.33 9.12
N GLY A 432 -22.24 3.01 10.13
CA GLY A 432 -21.77 4.32 10.58
C GLY A 432 -20.44 4.31 11.36
N SER A 433 -19.98 3.14 11.81
CA SER A 433 -18.72 3.01 12.56
C SER A 433 -17.49 3.17 11.66
N PRO A 434 -16.48 3.95 12.08
CA PRO A 434 -15.23 4.08 11.33
C PRO A 434 -14.38 2.80 11.36
N PHE A 435 -14.56 1.93 12.35
CA PHE A 435 -13.76 0.71 12.51
C PHE A 435 -13.97 -0.26 11.35
N GLN A 436 -15.22 -0.65 11.06
CA GLN A 436 -15.50 -1.58 9.96
C GLN A 436 -15.10 -1.01 8.59
N ARG A 437 -15.20 0.32 8.40
CA ARG A 437 -14.76 0.96 7.17
C ARG A 437 -13.24 0.86 7.01
N ALA A 438 -12.48 1.24 8.03
CA ALA A 438 -11.03 1.06 8.04
C ALA A 438 -10.61 -0.41 7.87
N GLN A 439 -11.37 -1.35 8.45
CA GLN A 439 -11.15 -2.78 8.30
C GLN A 439 -11.33 -3.25 6.85
N ARG A 440 -12.42 -2.85 6.18
CA ARG A 440 -12.64 -3.17 4.76
C ARG A 440 -11.58 -2.50 3.88
N ASP A 441 -11.30 -1.23 4.13
CA ASP A 441 -10.33 -0.43 3.38
C ASP A 441 -8.92 -1.03 3.47
N VAL A 442 -8.42 -1.34 4.67
CA VAL A 442 -7.07 -1.91 4.84
C VAL A 442 -6.95 -3.28 4.18
N ASN A 443 -8.01 -4.09 4.20
CA ASN A 443 -8.00 -5.41 3.56
C ASN A 443 -7.98 -5.28 2.04
N THR A 444 -8.65 -4.27 1.47
CA THR A 444 -8.61 -3.99 0.02
C THR A 444 -7.27 -3.40 -0.43
N ILE A 445 -6.76 -2.36 0.23
CA ILE A 445 -5.48 -1.71 -0.16
C ILE A 445 -4.29 -2.68 -0.04
N SER A 446 -4.26 -3.54 0.99
CA SER A 446 -3.22 -4.56 1.15
C SER A 446 -3.28 -5.69 0.11
N GLY A 447 -4.33 -5.75 -0.73
CA GLY A 447 -4.39 -6.66 -1.87
C GLY A 447 -3.64 -6.16 -3.10
N HIS A 448 -3.06 -4.95 -3.06
CA HIS A 448 -2.25 -4.42 -4.15
C HIS A 448 -0.99 -5.29 -4.36
N VAL A 449 -0.66 -5.59 -5.62
CA VAL A 449 0.44 -6.52 -6.00
C VAL A 449 1.80 -6.14 -5.40
N VAL A 450 2.04 -4.85 -5.17
CA VAL A 450 3.29 -4.38 -4.55
C VAL A 450 3.45 -4.82 -3.09
N PHE A 451 2.36 -5.16 -2.41
CA PHE A 451 2.33 -5.63 -1.03
C PHE A 451 2.16 -7.15 -0.92
N ASP A 452 2.22 -7.89 -2.03
CA ASP A 452 2.17 -9.36 -2.00
C ASP A 452 3.34 -9.90 -1.16
N PRO A 453 3.06 -10.52 0.00
CA PRO A 453 4.12 -10.97 0.90
C PRO A 453 4.86 -12.18 0.33
N ASP A 454 4.17 -13.09 -0.37
CA ASP A 454 4.79 -14.30 -0.88
C ASP A 454 5.83 -13.94 -1.94
N GLU A 455 5.47 -13.02 -2.85
CA GLU A 455 6.38 -12.57 -3.89
C GLU A 455 7.51 -11.69 -3.35
N ALA A 456 7.22 -10.73 -2.45
CA ALA A 456 8.24 -9.85 -1.89
C ALA A 456 9.26 -10.61 -1.02
N TYR A 457 8.81 -11.57 -0.22
CA TYR A 457 9.69 -12.37 0.63
C TYR A 457 10.49 -13.39 -0.19
N ARG A 458 9.85 -14.05 -1.18
CA ARG A 458 10.54 -14.94 -2.12
C ARG A 458 11.65 -14.20 -2.86
N LEU A 459 11.34 -13.03 -3.42
CA LEU A 459 12.31 -12.20 -4.13
C LEU A 459 13.53 -11.88 -3.27
N TYR A 460 13.30 -11.31 -2.08
CA TYR A 460 14.38 -10.95 -1.17
C TYR A 460 15.21 -12.18 -0.78
N GLY A 461 14.56 -13.28 -0.39
CA GLY A 461 15.25 -14.51 -0.03
C GLY A 461 16.11 -15.10 -1.15
N ARG A 462 15.66 -15.02 -2.42
CA ARG A 462 16.46 -15.46 -3.56
C ARG A 462 17.71 -14.60 -3.76
N ILE A 463 17.56 -13.28 -3.72
CA ILE A 463 18.69 -12.35 -3.87
C ILE A 463 19.70 -12.54 -2.74
N GLU A 464 19.25 -12.67 -1.49
CA GLU A 464 20.13 -12.92 -0.34
C GLU A 464 20.94 -14.22 -0.47
N LEU A 465 20.39 -15.23 -1.13
CA LEU A 465 21.02 -16.52 -1.36
C LEU A 465 21.80 -16.60 -2.69
N GLY A 466 21.89 -15.49 -3.45
CA GLY A 466 22.57 -15.46 -4.75
C GLY A 466 21.86 -16.26 -5.85
N LEU A 467 20.55 -16.49 -5.71
CA LEU A 467 19.72 -17.16 -6.71
C LEU A 467 19.14 -16.15 -7.70
N ASP A 468 18.92 -16.59 -8.95
CA ASP A 468 18.25 -15.79 -9.98
C ASP A 468 16.88 -15.29 -9.50
N PRO A 469 16.60 -13.98 -9.44
CA PRO A 469 15.32 -13.45 -8.96
C PRO A 469 14.11 -13.85 -9.84
N GLY A 470 14.34 -14.22 -11.10
CA GLY A 470 13.33 -14.60 -12.08
C GLY A 470 12.79 -13.43 -12.91
N PRO A 471 12.02 -13.71 -13.99
CA PRO A 471 11.80 -12.79 -15.11
C PRO A 471 10.87 -11.59 -14.83
N VAL A 472 10.11 -11.58 -13.73
CA VAL A 472 9.06 -10.56 -13.46
C VAL A 472 9.42 -9.62 -12.32
N THR A 473 10.70 -9.30 -12.18
CA THR A 473 11.14 -8.46 -11.08
C THR A 473 11.42 -7.05 -11.59
N LEU A 474 10.34 -6.27 -11.69
CA LEU A 474 10.40 -4.81 -11.59
C LEU A 474 11.05 -4.48 -10.23
N VAL A 475 12.38 -4.56 -10.13
CA VAL A 475 13.16 -4.32 -8.91
C VAL A 475 14.01 -3.09 -9.09
#